data_AF-A0A3C0M8S9-F1
#
_entry.id   AF-A0A3C0M8S9-F1
#
_cell.length_a   1.000
_cell.length_b   1.000
_cell.length_c   1.000
_cell.angle_alpha   90.00
_cell.angle_beta   90.00
_cell.angle_gamma   90.00
#
_symmetry.space_group_name_H-M   'P 1'
#
loop_
_entity.id
_entity.type
_entity.pdbx_description
1 polymer ?
#
loop_
_entity_poly.entity_id
_entity_poly.type
_entity_poly.pdbx_seq_one_letter_code
_entity_poly.pdbx_strand_id
1 'polypeptide(L)'
;PNGAGKSTMLRALAGLIPFQGSVALGGRQMTAMTLREQARARVFLAQDGEVHWPLRVQAVVALGRHAFGDADVPSGREAIVRA
;
A
#
# COMPACT_ATOMS: atom_id res chain seq x y z
N PRO A 1 26.08 -0.49 -0.73
CA PRO A 1 26.05 -1.45 0.40
C PRO A 1 24.64 -2.06 0.62
N ASN A 2 24.49 -3.35 0.30
CA ASN A 2 23.39 -4.17 0.77
C ASN A 2 23.59 -4.38 2.29
N GLY A 3 22.57 -4.15 3.12
CA GLY A 3 22.69 -4.28 4.59
C GLY A 3 22.46 -2.99 5.40
N ALA A 4 22.30 -1.83 4.76
CA ALA A 4 21.99 -0.56 5.45
C ALA A 4 20.56 -0.49 6.06
N GLY A 5 19.79 -1.59 6.04
CA GLY A 5 18.46 -1.64 6.66
C GLY A 5 17.29 -1.03 5.87
N LYS A 6 17.49 -0.59 4.62
CA LYS A 6 16.42 0.02 3.79
C LYS A 6 15.15 -0.85 3.71
N SER A 7 15.29 -2.13 3.41
CA SER A 7 14.15 -3.05 3.31
C SER A 7 13.48 -3.27 4.67
N THR A 8 14.25 -3.25 5.77
CA THR A 8 13.72 -3.33 7.14
C THR A 8 12.92 -2.07 7.49
N MET A 9 13.45 -0.89 7.18
CA MET A 9 12.76 0.39 7.36
C MET A 9 11.45 0.44 6.57
N LEU A 10 11.46 0.06 5.29
CA LEU A 10 10.24 0.05 4.49
C LEU A 10 9.19 -0.96 5.02
N ARG A 11 9.61 -2.13 5.49
CA ARG A 11 8.71 -3.11 6.13
C ARG A 11 8.10 -2.56 7.42
N ALA A 12 8.89 -1.84 8.23
CA ALA A 12 8.40 -1.17 9.44
C ALA A 12 7.36 -0.10 9.10
N LEU A 13 7.65 0.77 8.13
CA LEU A 13 6.73 1.81 7.66
C LEU A 13 5.46 1.24 7.03
N ALA A 14 5.55 0.06 6.40
CA ALA A 14 4.40 -0.67 5.89
C ALA A 14 3.52 -1.27 7.00
N GLY A 15 4.06 -1.45 8.22
CA GLY A 15 3.40 -2.14 9.34
C GLY A 15 3.59 -3.66 9.32
N LEU A 16 4.56 -4.17 8.55
CA LEU A 16 4.86 -5.60 8.42
C LEU A 16 5.77 -6.12 9.54
N ILE A 17 6.48 -5.23 10.23
CA ILE A 17 7.28 -5.55 11.41
C ILE A 17 7.10 -4.43 12.46
N PRO A 18 7.24 -4.74 13.76
CA PRO A 18 7.21 -3.73 14.81
C PRO A 18 8.37 -2.73 14.68
N PHE A 19 8.15 -1.51 15.16
CA PHE A 19 9.19 -0.48 15.28
C PHE A 19 8.94 0.38 16.54
N GLN A 20 9.95 1.14 16.95
CA GLN A 20 9.86 2.10 18.05
C GLN A 20 10.07 3.53 17.53
N GLY A 21 9.46 4.50 18.20
CA GLY A 21 9.51 5.91 17.81
C GLY A 21 8.18 6.39 17.20
N SER A 22 8.25 7.44 16.37
CA SER A 22 7.07 8.05 15.75
C SER A 22 7.25 8.20 14.25
N VAL A 23 6.15 8.12 13.51
CA VAL A 23 6.11 8.28 12.05
C VAL A 23 4.92 9.14 11.70
N ALA A 24 5.16 10.20 10.96
CA ALA A 24 4.12 11.06 10.41
C ALA A 24 4.02 10.87 8.89
N LEU A 25 2.80 10.83 8.38
CA LEU A 25 2.48 10.77 6.96
C LEU A 25 1.60 11.97 6.59
N GLY A 26 2.07 12.81 5.66
CA GLY A 26 1.37 14.06 5.34
C GLY A 26 1.20 15.00 6.53
N GLY A 27 2.18 15.00 7.46
CA GLY A 27 2.13 15.82 8.68
C GLY A 27 1.26 15.26 9.81
N ARG A 28 0.56 14.13 9.62
CA ARG A 28 -0.28 13.49 10.66
C ARG A 28 0.40 12.24 11.20
N GLN A 29 0.41 12.08 12.52
CA GLN A 29 0.96 10.88 13.17
C GLN A 29 0.21 9.62 12.70
N MET A 30 0.94 8.59 12.30
CA MET A 30 0.34 7.34 11.79
C MET A 30 -0.51 6.63 12.86
N THR A 31 -0.16 6.77 14.13
CA THR A 31 -0.94 6.24 15.27
C THR A 31 -2.30 6.92 15.43
N ALA A 32 -2.49 8.13 14.89
CA ALA A 32 -3.75 8.84 14.87
C ALA A 32 -4.58 8.58 13.61
N MET A 33 -4.11 7.71 12.71
CA MET A 33 -4.80 7.33 11.47
C MET A 33 -5.43 5.95 11.61
N THR A 34 -6.67 5.80 11.18
CA THR A 34 -7.28 4.47 10.98
C THR A 34 -6.50 3.66 9.96
N LEU A 35 -6.60 2.32 10.01
CA LEU A 35 -5.96 1.44 9.02
C LEU A 35 -6.38 1.78 7.58
N ARG A 36 -7.64 2.18 7.37
CA ARG A 36 -8.14 2.59 6.05
C ARG A 36 -7.49 3.89 5.57
N GLU A 37 -7.33 4.88 6.43
CA GLU A 37 -6.64 6.13 6.09
C GLU A 37 -5.17 5.87 5.78
N GLN A 38 -4.49 5.01 6.55
CA GLN A 38 -3.12 4.61 6.28
C GLN A 38 -3.01 3.92 4.91
N ALA A 39 -3.89 2.95 4.63
CA ALA A 39 -3.88 2.20 3.37
C ALA A 39 -4.22 3.05 2.13
N ARG A 40 -4.94 4.18 2.30
CA ARG A 40 -5.16 5.15 1.22
C ARG A 40 -3.96 6.08 0.97
N ALA A 41 -3.12 6.26 1.99
CA ALA A 41 -2.02 7.23 1.97
C ALA A 41 -0.65 6.60 1.68
N ARG A 42 -0.49 5.27 1.82
CA ARG A 42 0.75 4.56 1.50
C ARG A 42 0.50 3.23 0.79
N VAL A 43 1.49 2.80 0.01
CA VAL A 43 1.57 1.47 -0.58
C VAL A 43 2.97 0.89 -0.36
N PHE A 44 3.06 -0.42 -0.18
CA PHE A 44 4.33 -1.14 -0.09
C PHE A 44 4.46 -2.06 -1.31
N LEU A 45 5.43 -1.76 -2.17
CA LEU A 45 5.84 -2.66 -3.24
C LEU A 45 6.99 -3.52 -2.72
N ALA A 46 6.74 -4.82 -2.57
CA ALA A 46 7.77 -5.75 -2.18
C ALA A 46 8.87 -5.81 -3.24
N GLN A 47 10.10 -6.11 -2.81
CA GLN A 47 11.24 -6.26 -3.71
C GLN A 47 10.99 -7.38 -4.75
N ASP A 48 10.34 -8.45 -4.31
CA ASP A 48 9.91 -9.57 -5.14
C ASP A 48 8.38 -9.47 -5.32
N GLY A 49 7.91 -9.50 -6.56
CA GLY A 49 6.53 -9.17 -6.94
C GLY A 49 5.88 -10.21 -7.83
N GLU A 50 6.07 -11.50 -7.54
CA GLU A 50 5.40 -12.55 -8.30
C GLU A 50 3.89 -12.53 -8.09
N VAL A 51 3.15 -12.46 -9.19
CA VAL A 51 1.71 -12.66 -9.21
C VAL A 51 1.46 -14.15 -9.38
N HIS A 52 1.19 -14.85 -8.28
CA HIS A 52 1.09 -16.32 -8.27
C HIS A 52 -0.17 -16.89 -8.95
N TRP A 53 -1.13 -16.04 -9.37
CA TRP A 53 -2.40 -16.48 -9.93
C TRP A 53 -2.65 -15.89 -11.33
N PRO A 54 -3.33 -16.61 -12.25
CA PRO A 54 -3.73 -16.09 -13.55
C PRO A 54 -4.88 -15.08 -13.38
N LEU A 55 -4.54 -13.88 -12.92
CA LEU A 55 -5.48 -12.77 -12.76
C LEU A 55 -5.42 -11.86 -13.99
N ARG A 56 -6.59 -11.36 -14.41
CA ARG A 56 -6.63 -10.24 -15.37
C ARG A 56 -5.91 -9.05 -14.76
N VAL A 57 -5.17 -8.29 -15.57
CA VAL A 57 -4.48 -7.05 -15.15
C VAL A 57 -5.42 -6.12 -14.39
N GLN A 58 -6.64 -5.95 -14.91
CA GLN A 58 -7.71 -5.17 -14.28
C GLN A 58 -8.02 -5.62 -12.84
N ALA A 59 -8.01 -6.93 -12.58
CA ALA A 59 -8.26 -7.48 -11.25
C ALA A 59 -7.07 -7.25 -10.30
N VAL A 60 -5.84 -7.33 -10.81
CA VAL A 60 -4.64 -7.01 -10.02
C VAL A 60 -4.62 -5.53 -9.62
N VAL A 61 -4.91 -4.63 -10.56
CA VAL A 61 -5.00 -3.19 -10.29
C VAL A 61 -6.14 -2.88 -9.31
N ALA A 62 -7.30 -3.52 -9.47
CA ALA A 62 -8.44 -3.36 -8.56
C ALA A 62 -8.09 -3.77 -7.12
N LEU A 63 -7.32 -4.85 -6.93
CA LEU A 63 -6.87 -5.30 -5.61
C LEU A 63 -6.04 -4.21 -4.89
N GLY A 64 -5.17 -3.52 -5.63
CA GLY A 64 -4.39 -2.38 -5.11
C GLY A 64 -5.25 -1.20 -4.65
N ARG A 65 -6.51 -1.13 -5.10
CA ARG A 65 -7.47 -0.08 -4.72
C ARG A 65 -8.45 -0.46 -3.62
N HIS A 66 -8.30 -1.62 -3.00
CA HIS A 66 -9.25 -2.13 -2.00
C HIS A 66 -9.59 -1.11 -0.89
N ALA A 67 -8.61 -0.32 -0.45
CA ALA A 67 -8.81 0.71 0.58
C ALA A 67 -9.73 1.86 0.15
N PHE A 68 -9.90 2.11 -1.16
CA PHE A 68 -10.82 3.11 -1.69
C PHE A 68 -12.26 2.60 -1.70
N GLY A 69 -12.46 1.29 -1.82
CA GLY A 69 -13.80 0.67 -1.84
C GLY A 69 -14.60 1.07 -3.08
N ASP A 70 -13.92 1.41 -4.17
CA ASP A 70 -14.52 2.03 -5.35
C ASP A 70 -14.45 1.14 -6.61
N ALA A 71 -13.93 -0.09 -6.51
CA ALA A 71 -13.70 -0.97 -7.66
C ALA A 71 -14.95 -1.18 -8.54
N ASP A 72 -16.14 -1.18 -7.94
CA ASP A 72 -17.41 -1.43 -8.63
C ASP A 72 -18.16 -0.16 -9.07
N VAL A 73 -17.72 1.03 -8.65
CA VAL A 73 -18.33 2.30 -9.07
C VAL A 73 -17.62 2.90 -10.29
N PRO A 74 -18.30 3.71 -11.13
CA PRO A 74 -17.70 4.26 -12.35
C PRO A 74 -16.37 4.98 -12.13
N SER A 75 -16.28 5.80 -11.07
CA SER A 75 -15.06 6.54 -10.73
C SER A 75 -13.87 5.62 -10.41
N GLY A 76 -14.11 4.48 -9.74
CA GLY A 76 -13.05 3.53 -9.44
C GLY A 76 -12.67 2.69 -10.65
N ARG A 77 -13.62 2.36 -11.53
CA ARG A 77 -13.32 1.72 -12.82
C ARG A 77 -12.47 2.61 -13.72
N GLU A 78 -12.78 3.90 -13.80
CA GLU A 78 -11.95 4.87 -14.53
C GLU A 78 -10.53 4.96 -13.95
N ALA A 79 -10.42 4.98 -12.61
CA ALA A 79 -9.13 4.97 -11.95
C ALA A 79 -8.33 3.68 -12.20
N ILE A 80 -8.99 2.52 -12.34
CA ILE A 80 -8.35 1.25 -12.72
C ILE A 80 -7.87 1.29 -14.18
N VAL A 81 -8.65 1.88 -15.09
CA VAL A 81 -8.30 1.97 -16.52
C VAL A 81 -7.14 2.93 -16.78
N ARG A 82 -6.96 3.96 -15.95
CA ARG A 82 -5.88 4.96 -16.08
C ARG A 82 -4.53 4.52 -15.48
N ALA A 83 -4.51 3.46 -14.68
CA ALA A 83 -3.31 2.94 -14.03
C ALA A 83 -2.47 2.09 -14.98
#